data_AF-A0A1J3JS63-F1
#
_entry.id   AF-A0A1J3JS63-F1
#
_cell.length_a   1.000
_cell.length_b   1.000
_cell.length_c   1.000
_cell.angle_alpha   90.00
_cell.angle_beta   90.00
_cell.angle_gamma   90.00
#
_symmetry.space_group_name_H-M   'P 1'
#
loop_
_entity.id
_entity.type
_entity.pdbx_description
1 polymer ?
#
loop_
_entity_poly.entity_id
_entity_poly.type
_entity_poly.pdbx_seq_one_letter_code
_entity_poly.pdbx_strand_id
1 'polypeptide(L)' 'SFLKKRKTLDEIKAKRAVAKADKVKKNKQTRRLIFKRAEKYVKEYRQQEKDLIRHKRQAKNNNGFYISPEPKLAFVTRIR' A
#
# COMPACT_ATOMS: atom_id res chain seq x y z
N SER A 1 42.42 -28.76 -2.29
CA SER A 1 43.01 -27.59 -2.99
C SER A 1 42.28 -26.32 -2.60
N PHE A 2 43.00 -25.40 -1.96
CA PHE A 2 42.52 -24.11 -1.46
C PHE A 2 42.18 -23.11 -2.58
N LEU A 3 42.88 -23.20 -3.71
CA LEU A 3 42.68 -22.33 -4.88
C LEU A 3 41.28 -22.53 -5.51
N LYS A 4 40.80 -23.79 -5.57
CA LYS A 4 39.44 -24.11 -6.04
C LYS A 4 38.37 -23.47 -5.14
N LYS A 5 38.55 -23.53 -3.81
CA LYS A 5 37.64 -22.91 -2.83
C LYS A 5 37.62 -21.37 -2.97
N ARG A 6 38.77 -20.73 -3.22
CA ARG A 6 38.84 -19.27 -3.46
C ARG A 6 38.03 -18.87 -4.70
N LYS A 7 38.26 -19.56 -5.83
CA LYS A 7 37.54 -19.30 -7.09
C LYS A 7 36.02 -19.42 -6.93
N THR A 8 35.53 -20.48 -6.27
CA THR A 8 34.09 -20.64 -6.06
C THR A 8 33.50 -19.56 -5.15
N LEU A 9 34.22 -19.15 -4.10
CA LEU A 9 33.78 -18.06 -3.23
C LEU A 9 33.71 -16.72 -3.97
N ASP A 10 34.67 -16.44 -4.85
CA ASP A 10 34.68 -15.21 -5.65
C ASP A 10 33.54 -15.18 -6.67
N GLU A 11 33.25 -16.32 -7.32
CA GLU A 11 32.07 -16.46 -8.19
C GLU A 11 30.75 -16.26 -7.41
N ILE A 12 30.64 -16.82 -6.20
CA ILE A 12 29.46 -16.63 -5.34
C ILE A 12 29.32 -15.17 -4.91
N LYS A 13 30.42 -14.50 -4.54
CA LYS A 13 30.40 -13.07 -4.18
C LYS A 13 29.97 -12.21 -5.36
N ALA A 14 30.49 -12.48 -6.56
CA ALA A 14 30.09 -11.77 -7.78
C ALA A 14 28.58 -11.95 -8.06
N LYS A 15 28.07 -13.19 -8.01
CA LYS A 15 26.64 -13.48 -8.17
C LYS A 15 25.77 -12.78 -7.12
N ARG A 16 26.19 -12.77 -5.85
CA ARG A 16 25.50 -12.06 -4.76
C ARG A 16 25.48 -10.54 -4.96
N ALA A 17 26.57 -9.97 -5.46
CA ALA A 17 26.65 -8.54 -5.74
C ALA A 17 25.65 -8.12 -6.84
N VAL A 18 25.56 -8.91 -7.92
CA VAL A 18 24.57 -8.71 -8.99
C VAL A 18 23.14 -8.81 -8.45
N ALA A 19 22.83 -9.90 -7.72
CA ALA A 19 21.50 -10.09 -7.14
C ALA A 19 21.10 -8.98 -6.15
N LYS A 20 22.06 -8.45 -5.37
CA LYS A 20 21.85 -7.32 -4.46
C LYS A 20 21.52 -6.05 -5.25
N ALA A 21 22.24 -5.76 -6.32
CA ALA A 21 21.98 -4.60 -7.17
C ALA A 21 20.56 -4.66 -7.78
N ASP A 22 20.15 -5.83 -8.28
CA ASP A 22 18.81 -6.02 -8.83
C ASP A 22 17.72 -5.90 -7.77
N LYS A 23 17.94 -6.43 -6.56
CA LYS A 23 17.01 -6.26 -5.45
C LYS A 23 16.84 -4.79 -5.08
N VAL A 24 17.92 -4.02 -5.04
CA VAL A 24 17.86 -2.57 -4.76
C VAL A 24 17.07 -1.83 -5.84
N LYS A 25 17.29 -2.15 -7.12
CA LYS A 25 16.52 -1.58 -8.24
C LYS A 25 15.02 -1.88 -8.11
N LYS A 26 14.65 -3.14 -7.85
CA LYS A 26 13.26 -3.57 -7.63
C LYS A 26 12.62 -2.88 -6.43
N ASN A 27 13.36 -2.75 -5.31
CA ASN A 27 12.88 -2.07 -4.11
C ASN A 27 12.63 -0.57 -4.36
N LYS A 28 13.46 0.09 -5.16
CA LYS A 28 13.26 1.50 -5.52
C LYS A 28 11.98 1.68 -6.36
N GLN A 29 11.74 0.78 -7.31
CA GLN A 29 10.53 0.80 -8.14
C GLN A 29 9.27 0.53 -7.30
N THR A 30 9.29 -0.48 -6.44
CA THR A 30 8.15 -0.80 -5.55
C THR A 30 7.86 0.34 -4.58
N ARG A 31 8.88 0.99 -4.00
CA ARG A 31 8.68 2.17 -3.13
C ARG A 31 8.00 3.33 -3.87
N ARG A 32 8.40 3.60 -5.12
CA ARG A 32 7.74 4.63 -5.95
C ARG A 32 6.28 4.28 -6.22
N LEU A 33 5.98 3.01 -6.45
CA LEU A 33 4.61 2.54 -6.67
C LEU A 33 3.76 2.64 -5.40
N ILE A 34 4.28 2.23 -4.25
CA ILE A 34 3.60 2.32 -2.95
C ILE A 34 3.28 3.78 -2.63
N PHE A 35 4.22 4.70 -2.87
CA PHE A 35 4.00 6.13 -2.65
C PHE A 35 2.81 6.67 -3.47
N LYS A 36 2.77 6.36 -4.78
CA LYS A 36 1.64 6.76 -5.64
C LYS A 36 0.32 6.13 -5.22
N ARG A 37 0.33 4.86 -4.78
CA ARG A 37 -0.87 4.19 -4.28
C ARG A 37 -1.40 4.84 -3.01
N ALA A 38 -0.51 5.20 -2.08
CA ALA A 38 -0.89 5.89 -0.85
C ALA A 38 -1.59 7.23 -1.16
N GLU A 39 -1.04 8.02 -2.08
CA GLU A 39 -1.67 9.27 -2.54
C GLU A 39 -3.08 9.03 -3.12
N LYS A 40 -3.23 8.01 -3.97
CA LYS A 40 -4.53 7.62 -4.54
C LYS A 40 -5.54 7.27 -3.44
N TYR A 41 -5.17 6.43 -2.48
CA TYR A 41 -6.07 6.00 -1.41
C TYR A 41 -6.47 7.16 -0.50
N VAL A 42 -5.54 8.06 -0.16
CA VAL A 42 -5.87 9.26 0.63
C VAL A 42 -6.88 10.14 -0.11
N LYS A 43 -6.69 10.35 -1.42
CA LYS A 43 -7.63 11.12 -2.24
C LYS A 43 -9.01 10.45 -2.28
N GLU A 44 -9.05 9.14 -2.44
CA GLU A 44 -10.29 8.35 -2.50
C GLU A 44 -11.09 8.46 -1.19
N TYR A 45 -10.47 8.23 -0.03
CA TYR A 45 -11.15 8.32 1.26
C TYR A 45 -11.65 9.74 1.56
N ARG A 46 -10.83 10.77 1.29
CA ARG A 46 -11.26 12.18 1.46
C ARG A 46 -12.43 12.55 0.54
N GLN A 47 -12.43 12.01 -0.69
CA GLN A 47 -13.52 12.24 -1.63
C GLN A 47 -14.81 11.58 -1.13
N GLN A 48 -14.74 10.32 -0.67
CA GLN A 48 -15.87 9.60 -0.09
C GLN A 48 -16.48 10.33 1.11
N GLU A 49 -15.66 10.83 2.04
CA GLU A 49 -16.14 11.64 3.18
C GLU A 49 -16.86 12.91 2.75
N LYS A 50 -16.28 13.66 1.80
CA LYS A 50 -16.90 14.87 1.24
C LYS A 50 -18.21 14.56 0.52
N ASP A 51 -18.26 13.47 -0.22
CA ASP A 51 -19.45 13.05 -0.95
C ASP A 51 -20.57 12.67 0.02
N LEU A 52 -20.29 11.97 1.11
CA LEU A 52 -21.27 11.70 2.17
C LEU A 52 -21.87 12.99 2.76
N ILE A 53 -21.03 13.99 3.03
CA ILE A 53 -21.50 15.30 3.52
C ILE A 53 -22.35 16.00 2.46
N ARG A 54 -21.91 15.98 1.20
CA ARG A 54 -22.65 16.56 0.07
C ARG A 54 -24.03 15.92 -0.06
N HIS A 55 -24.12 14.60 -0.03
CA HIS A 55 -25.40 13.88 -0.15
C HIS A 55 -26.35 14.21 1.01
N LYS A 56 -25.84 14.29 2.25
CA LYS A 56 -26.65 14.75 3.40
C LYS A 56 -27.21 16.16 3.20
N ARG A 57 -26.38 17.09 2.69
CA ARG A 57 -26.82 18.48 2.42
C ARG A 57 -27.84 18.54 1.28
N GLN A 58 -27.61 17.82 0.19
CA GLN A 58 -28.52 17.77 -0.95
C GLN A 58 -29.89 17.19 -0.55
N ALA A 59 -29.91 16.11 0.24
CA ALA A 59 -31.15 15.56 0.77
C ALA A 59 -31.88 16.59 1.65
N LYS A 60 -31.16 17.27 2.55
CA LYS A 60 -31.75 18.32 3.41
C LYS A 60 -32.36 19.46 2.60
N ASN A 61 -31.68 19.92 1.54
CA ASN A 61 -32.18 20.98 0.66
C ASN A 61 -33.45 20.56 -0.10
N ASN A 62 -33.58 19.28 -0.41
CA ASN A 62 -34.74 18.72 -1.09
C ASN A 62 -35.83 18.24 -0.10
N ASN A 63 -35.76 18.67 1.17
CA ASN A 63 -36.64 18.25 2.27
C ASN A 63 -36.74 16.72 2.48
N GLY A 64 -35.70 15.97 2.06
CA GLY A 64 -35.59 14.53 2.22
C GLY A 64 -34.48 14.11 3.20
N PHE A 65 -34.36 12.79 3.41
CA PHE A 65 -33.36 12.20 4.31
C PHE A 65 -32.37 11.34 3.53
N TYR A 66 -31.08 11.48 3.84
CA TYR A 66 -30.03 10.61 3.29
C TYR A 66 -29.67 9.51 4.29
N ILE A 67 -30.02 8.27 3.95
CA ILE A 67 -29.63 7.09 4.73
C ILE A 67 -28.18 6.74 4.36
N SER A 68 -27.29 6.83 5.34
CA SER A 68 -25.87 6.50 5.13
C SER A 68 -25.69 4.99 5.00
N PRO A 69 -24.70 4.52 4.22
CA PRO A 69 -24.47 3.10 4.03
C PRO A 69 -24.09 2.43 5.36
N GLU A 70 -24.57 1.20 5.55
CA GLU A 70 -24.22 0.39 6.71
C GLU A 70 -22.73 0.00 6.71
N PRO A 71 -22.08 -0.03 7.89
CA PRO A 71 -20.69 -0.42 8.00
C PRO A 71 -20.51 -1.90 7.62
N LYS A 72 -19.52 -2.20 6.78
CA LYS A 72 -19.27 -3.56 6.27
C LYS A 72 -18.32 -4.39 7.12
N LEU A 73 -17.54 -3.76 8.00
CA LEU A 73 -16.48 -4.41 8.78
C LEU A 73 -16.67 -4.10 10.26
N ALA A 74 -16.55 -5.12 11.10
CA ALA A 74 -16.49 -4.99 12.55
C ALA A 74 -15.11 -5.43 13.05
N PHE A 75 -14.54 -4.69 14.02
CA PHE A 75 -13.31 -5.07 14.72
C PHE A 75 -13.68 -5.59 16.11
N VAL A 76 -13.52 -6.90 16.34
CA VAL A 76 -13.93 -7.56 17.59
C VAL A 76 -12.69 -7.95 18.39
N THR A 77 -12.61 -7.49 19.64
CA THR A 77 -11.56 -7.89 20.60
C THR A 77 -12.19 -8.71 21.72
N ARG A 78 -11.59 -9.84 22.06
CA ARG A 78 -12.03 -10.67 23.17
C ARG A 78 -11.62 -10.01 24.50
N ILE A 79 -12.59 -9.83 25.39
CA ILE A 79 -12.43 -9.09 26.66
C ILE A 79 -12.53 -9.98 27.92
N ARG A 80 -12.72 -11.30 27.77
CA ARG A 80 -12.71 -12.29 28.87
C ARG A 80 -12.17 -13.62 28.39
#